data_AF-A0A1I4M107-F1
#
_entry.id   AF-A0A1I4M107-F1
#
_cell.length_a   1.000
_cell.length_b   1.000
_cell.length_c   1.000
_cell.angle_alpha   90.00
_cell.angle_beta   90.00
_cell.angle_gamma   90.00
#
_symmetry.space_group_name_H-M   'P 1'
#
loop_
_entity.id
_entity.type
_entity.pdbx_description
1 polymer ?
#
loop_
_entity_poly.entity_id
_entity_poly.type
_entity_poly.pdbx_seq_one_letter_code
_entity_poly.pdbx_strand_id
1 'polypeptide(L)' 'MSLNSSPPHNEIVQPRKLRLNAEQWQTLQALAEGIGNPGPSAQVTAIGRLTSHGLVATDPSGCPYLTLFGMQRLDQGR' A
#
# COMPACT_ATOMS: atom_id res chain seq x y z
N MET A 1 36.31 11.10 -29.77
CA MET A 1 35.84 11.53 -28.43
C MET A 1 34.71 10.58 -28.05
N SER A 2 35.03 9.52 -27.31
CA SER A 2 34.07 8.47 -26.96
C SER A 2 33.48 8.78 -25.58
N LEU A 3 32.24 9.24 -25.55
CA LEU A 3 31.50 9.45 -24.30
C LEU A 3 30.93 8.11 -23.85
N ASN A 4 31.67 7.43 -22.97
CA ASN A 4 31.14 6.37 -22.13
C ASN A 4 30.60 7.01 -20.85
N SER A 5 29.37 6.68 -20.45
CA SER A 5 29.05 6.13 -19.12
C SER A 5 27.62 6.47 -18.66
N SER A 6 26.94 5.38 -18.29
CA SER A 6 25.86 5.27 -17.31
C SER A 6 24.43 5.52 -17.79
N PRO A 7 23.59 4.47 -17.94
CA PRO A 7 22.15 4.64 -17.84
C PRO A 7 21.79 5.14 -16.43
N PRO A 8 20.73 5.95 -16.26
CA PRO A 8 20.28 6.38 -14.96
C PRO A 8 19.87 5.16 -14.12
N HIS A 9 20.24 5.22 -12.86
CA HIS A 9 19.94 4.27 -11.79
C HIS A 9 18.54 3.67 -11.97
N ASN A 10 18.50 2.43 -12.45
CA ASN A 10 17.34 1.57 -12.27
C ASN A 10 17.33 1.24 -10.78
N GLU A 11 16.81 2.15 -9.94
CA GLU A 11 16.27 1.78 -8.64
C GLU A 11 15.15 0.79 -8.92
N ILE A 12 15.54 -0.47 -9.10
CA ILE A 12 14.75 -1.61 -8.70
C ILE A 12 14.57 -1.36 -7.21
N VAL A 13 13.55 -0.58 -6.87
CA VAL A 13 12.95 -0.56 -5.56
C VAL A 13 12.57 -2.01 -5.37
N GLN A 14 13.47 -2.76 -4.75
CA GLN A 14 13.21 -4.13 -4.35
C GLN A 14 11.86 -4.05 -3.68
N PRO A 15 10.85 -4.83 -4.11
CA PRO A 15 9.61 -4.88 -3.37
C PRO A 15 10.00 -5.45 -2.01
N ARG A 16 10.29 -4.56 -1.05
CA ARG A 16 10.53 -4.89 0.34
C ARG A 16 9.38 -5.79 0.67
N LYS A 17 9.65 -7.09 0.87
CA LYS A 17 8.62 -8.11 1.11
C LYS A 17 7.68 -7.52 2.14
N LEU A 18 6.53 -7.05 1.67
CA LEU A 18 5.66 -6.21 2.44
C LEU A 18 4.94 -7.14 3.41
N ARG A 19 5.53 -7.31 4.59
CA ARG A 19 4.92 -8.05 5.69
C ARG A 19 3.99 -7.10 6.40
N LEU A 20 2.70 -7.29 6.17
CA LEU A 20 1.67 -6.58 6.91
C LEU A 20 1.57 -7.19 8.30
N ASN A 21 1.54 -6.33 9.32
CA ASN A 21 1.18 -6.77 10.66
C ASN A 21 -0.33 -7.12 10.70
N ALA A 22 -0.78 -7.72 11.81
CA ALA A 22 -2.17 -8.16 11.91
C ALA A 22 -3.15 -6.99 11.77
N GLU A 23 -2.82 -5.83 12.35
CA GLU A 23 -3.65 -4.62 12.30
C GLU A 23 -3.77 -4.06 10.88
N GLN A 24 -2.66 -3.97 10.14
CA GLN A 24 -2.63 -3.52 8.75
C GLN A 24 -3.37 -4.48 7.82
N TRP A 25 -3.22 -5.78 8.05
CA TRP A 25 -3.96 -6.80 7.30
C TRP A 25 -5.46 -6.68 7.56
N GLN A 26 -5.86 -6.51 8.82
CA GLN A 26 -7.25 -6.32 9.21
C GLN A 26 -7.84 -5.02 8.64
N THR A 27 -7.10 -3.92 8.63
CA THR A 27 -7.52 -2.67 7.96
C THR A 27 -7.66 -2.87 6.46
N LEU A 28 -6.74 -3.61 5.83
CA LEU A 28 -6.81 -3.92 4.40
C LEU A 28 -8.05 -4.77 4.08
N GLN A 29 -8.37 -5.79 4.90
CA GLN A 29 -9.57 -6.60 4.75
C GLN A 29 -10.85 -5.79 4.97
N ALA A 30 -10.90 -4.96 6.02
CA ALA A 30 -12.06 -4.13 6.30
C ALA A 30 -12.38 -3.14 5.16
N LEU A 31 -11.34 -2.56 4.54
CA LEU A 31 -11.48 -1.73 3.34
C LEU A 31 -12.03 -2.54 2.16
N ALA A 32 -11.67 -3.81 2.03
CA ALA A 32 -12.11 -4.68 0.93
C ALA A 32 -13.57 -5.12 1.08
N GLU A 33 -13.98 -5.41 2.31
CA GLU A 33 -15.35 -5.79 2.63
C GLU A 33 -16.32 -4.59 2.56
N GLY A 34 -15.83 -3.38 2.27
CA GLY A 34 -16.64 -2.17 2.27
C GLY A 34 -17.19 -1.83 3.66
N ILE A 35 -16.62 -2.45 4.71
CA ILE A 35 -16.91 -2.13 6.10
C ILE A 35 -16.22 -0.80 6.38
N GLY A 36 -16.88 0.26 5.93
CA GLY A 36 -16.46 1.62 6.13
C GLY A 36 -16.17 1.86 7.60
N ASN A 37 -14.89 2.10 7.89
CA ASN A 37 -14.37 2.71 9.09
C ASN A 37 -14.36 1.86 10.40
N PRO A 38 -13.35 0.99 10.57
CA PRO A 38 -12.98 0.41 11.88
C PRO A 38 -12.36 1.42 12.88
N GLY A 39 -13.02 2.54 13.20
CA GLY A 39 -12.61 3.45 14.27
C GLY A 39 -11.33 4.31 14.02
N PRO A 40 -11.20 5.47 14.69
CA PRO A 40 -10.37 6.58 14.21
C PRO A 40 -8.88 6.60 14.59
N SER A 41 -8.41 5.93 15.65
CA SER A 41 -7.06 6.20 16.20
C SER A 41 -5.96 5.22 15.76
N ALA A 42 -6.24 3.92 15.75
CA ALA A 42 -5.25 2.91 15.32
C ALA A 42 -5.10 2.85 13.79
N GLN A 43 -6.14 3.24 13.06
CA GLN A 43 -6.20 3.08 11.60
C GLN A 43 -5.45 4.14 10.81
N VAL A 44 -5.31 5.38 11.31
CA VAL A 44 -4.63 6.45 10.56
C VAL A 44 -3.16 6.07 10.29
N THR A 45 -2.49 5.49 11.29
CA THR A 45 -1.11 5.00 11.15
C THR A 45 -1.02 3.80 10.22
N ALA A 46 -1.99 2.88 10.27
CA ALA A 46 -2.05 1.72 9.39
C ALA A 46 -2.30 2.12 7.93
N ILE A 47 -3.29 2.98 7.68
CA ILE A 47 -3.60 3.54 6.36
C ILE A 47 -2.40 4.28 5.81
N GLY A 48 -1.74 5.14 6.58
CA GLY A 48 -0.54 5.86 6.11
C GLY A 48 0.57 4.93 5.60
N ARG A 49 0.81 3.81 6.29
CA ARG A 49 1.75 2.77 5.81
C ARG A 49 1.22 2.01 4.59
N LEU A 50 -0.05 1.60 4.60
CA LEU A 50 -0.66 0.92 3.46
C LEU A 50 -0.60 1.79 2.19
N THR A 51 -0.83 3.09 2.33
CA THR A 51 -0.68 4.10 1.27
C THR A 51 0.77 4.27 0.84
N SER A 52 1.72 4.32 1.78
CA SER A 52 3.16 4.36 1.46
C SER A 52 3.63 3.13 0.68
N HIS A 53 2.92 2.01 0.84
CA HIS A 53 3.17 0.77 0.12
C HIS A 53 2.31 0.61 -1.14
N GLY A 54 1.48 1.60 -1.48
CA GLY A 54 0.62 1.57 -2.65
C GLY A 54 -0.53 0.57 -2.57
N LEU A 55 -0.86 0.03 -1.39
CA LEU A 55 -1.98 -0.89 -1.19
C LEU A 55 -3.31 -0.17 -1.03
N VAL A 56 -3.27 1.04 -0.49
CA VAL A 56 -4.44 1.90 -0.24
C VAL A 56 -4.16 3.26 -0.87
N ALA A 57 -5.18 3.89 -1.43
CA ALA A 57 -5.11 5.26 -1.91
C ALA A 57 -6.25 6.04 -1.26
N THR A 58 -6.15 7.37 -1.31
CA THR A 58 -7.20 8.26 -0.81
C THR A 58 -7.83 8.95 -1.99
N ASP A 59 -9.15 8.99 -2.03
CA ASP A 59 -9.87 9.69 -3.07
C ASP A 59 -9.81 11.23 -2.84
N PRO A 60 -10.27 12.05 -3.80
CA PRO A 60 -10.31 13.50 -3.62
C PRO A 60 -11.20 13.96 -2.46
N SER A 61 -12.10 13.10 -1.98
CA SER A 61 -12.99 13.35 -0.83
C SER A 61 -12.32 13.01 0.51
N GLY A 62 -11.10 12.46 0.51
CA GLY A 62 -10.38 12.06 1.71
C GLY A 62 -10.72 10.64 2.21
N CYS A 63 -11.50 9.88 1.45
CA CYS A 63 -11.89 8.51 1.76
C CYS A 63 -10.82 7.50 1.29
N PRO A 64 -10.32 6.64 2.19
CA PRO A 64 -9.38 5.59 1.82
C PRO A 64 -10.09 4.49 1.01
N TYR A 65 -9.46 4.03 -0.07
CA TYR A 65 -9.91 2.93 -0.91
C TYR A 65 -8.75 2.00 -1.28
N LEU A 66 -9.07 0.74 -1.56
CA LEU A 66 -8.08 -0.24 -2.01
C LEU A 66 -7.62 0.03 -3.43
N THR A 67 -6.31 0.01 -3.64
CA THR A 67 -5.75 0.02 -5.00
C THR A 67 -5.80 -1.38 -5.60
N LEU A 68 -5.57 -1.49 -6.91
CA LEU A 68 -5.42 -2.78 -7.58
C LEU A 68 -4.33 -3.64 -6.92
N PHE A 69 -3.22 -3.02 -6.50
CA PHE A 69 -2.13 -3.72 -5.83
C PHE A 69 -2.54 -4.23 -4.44
N GLY A 70 -3.34 -3.44 -3.70
CA GLY A 70 -3.92 -3.88 -2.44
C GLY A 70 -4.88 -5.06 -2.58
N MET A 71 -5.72 -5.05 -3.62
CA MET A 71 -6.62 -6.16 -3.94
C MET A 71 -5.85 -7.44 -4.30
N GLN A 72 -4.83 -7.32 -5.15
CA GLN A 72 -3.94 -8.45 -5.47
C GLN A 72 -3.24 -8.99 -4.21
N ARG A 73 -2.84 -8.11 -3.30
CA ARG A 73 -2.20 -8.54 -2.05
C ARG A 73 -3.16 -9.25 -1.11
N LEU A 74 -4.44 -8.85 -1.10
CA LEU A 74 -5.49 -9.56 -0.37
C LEU A 74 -5.70 -10.98 -0.92
N ASP A 75 -5.77 -11.11 -2.24
CA ASP A 75 -5.91 -12.39 -2.93
C ASP A 75 -4.72 -13.34 -2.64
N GLN A 76 -3.50 -12.79 -2.59
CA GLN A 76 -2.29 -13.54 -2.25
C GLN A 76 -2.15 -13.93 -0.77
N GLY A 77 -2.99 -13.39 0.11
CA GLY A 77 -2.83 -13.57 1.55
C GLY A 77 -1.65 -12.79 2.15
N ARG A 78 -1.47 -12.98 3.46
CA ARG A 78 -0.54 -12.20 4.29
C ARG A 78 0.94 -12.49 4.00
#